data_AF-A0A838ICE5-F1
#
_entry.id   AF-A0A838ICE5-F1
#
_cell.length_a   1.000
_cell.length_b   1.000
_cell.length_c   1.000
_cell.angle_alpha   90.00
_cell.angle_beta   90.00
_cell.angle_gamma   90.00
#
_symmetry.space_group_name_H-M   'P 1'
#
loop_
_entity.id
_entity.type
_entity.pdbx_description
1 polymer ?
#
loop_
_entity_poly.entity_id
_entity_poly.type
_entity_poly.pdbx_seq_one_letter_code
_entity_poly.pdbx_strand_id
1 'polypeptide(L)'
;MFGLGTTELIIILAIVIMLFGVGKLPIVAKQLGAGIRNFQKSVRGEDDDEPAAADKRIEDKRADALASEASVTETEKSENKVIF
;
A
#
# COMPACT_ATOMS: atom_id res chain seq x y z
N MET A 1 -33.20 -17.66 -10.09
CA MET A 1 -32.76 -16.27 -9.89
C MET A 1 -31.58 -16.32 -8.94
N PHE A 2 -30.36 -16.18 -9.47
CA PHE A 2 -29.13 -16.27 -8.69
C PHE A 2 -29.07 -15.06 -7.75
N GLY A 3 -29.39 -15.30 -6.47
CA GLY A 3 -29.24 -14.32 -5.40
C GLY A 3 -27.76 -14.14 -5.10
N LEU A 4 -27.05 -13.45 -5.99
CA LEU A 4 -25.69 -12.98 -5.71
C LEU A 4 -25.83 -11.77 -4.78
N GLY A 5 -25.97 -12.04 -3.49
CA GLY A 5 -25.92 -11.03 -2.46
C GLY A 5 -24.49 -10.55 -2.22
N THR A 6 -24.38 -9.50 -1.43
CA THR A 6 -23.10 -8.98 -0.94
C THR A 6 -22.28 -10.07 -0.23
N THR A 7 -22.93 -10.98 0.48
CA THR A 7 -22.28 -12.09 1.19
C THR A 7 -21.61 -13.07 0.22
N GLU A 8 -22.30 -13.51 -0.82
CA GLU A 8 -21.77 -14.43 -1.83
C GLU A 8 -20.60 -13.80 -2.60
N LEU A 9 -20.68 -12.50 -2.91
CA LEU A 9 -19.60 -11.77 -3.58
C LEU A 9 -18.33 -11.73 -2.71
N ILE A 10 -18.47 -11.52 -1.40
CA ILE A 10 -17.33 -11.56 -0.46
C ILE A 10 -16.69 -12.95 -0.42
N ILE A 11 -17.48 -14.03 -0.43
CA ILE A 11 -16.95 -15.39 -0.45
C ILE A 11 -16.13 -15.65 -1.71
N ILE A 12 -16.65 -15.25 -2.88
CA ILE A 12 -15.93 -15.39 -4.15
C ILE A 12 -14.64 -14.56 -4.13
N LEU A 13 -14.70 -13.32 -3.64
CA LEU A 13 -13.54 -12.44 -3.50
C LEU A 13 -12.46 -13.06 -2.61
N ALA A 14 -12.85 -13.69 -1.50
CA ALA A 14 -11.92 -14.37 -0.60
C ALA A 14 -11.18 -15.52 -1.31
N ILE A 15 -11.88 -16.31 -2.12
CA ILE A 15 -11.25 -17.38 -2.91
C ILE A 15 -10.27 -16.80 -3.93
N VAL A 16 -10.64 -15.72 -4.63
CA VAL A 16 -9.74 -15.06 -5.59
C VAL A 16 -8.49 -14.53 -4.88
N ILE A 17 -8.64 -13.87 -3.72
CA ILE A 17 -7.51 -13.42 -2.91
C ILE A 17 -6.64 -14.60 -2.45
N MET A 18 -7.22 -15.75 -2.14
CA MET A 18 -6.45 -16.93 -1.74
C MET A 18 -5.60 -17.49 -2.90
N LEU A 19 -6.12 -17.48 -4.12
CA LEU A 19 -5.43 -17.96 -5.32
C LEU A 19 -4.36 -16.98 -5.83
N PHE A 20 -4.68 -15.69 -5.87
CA PHE A 20 -3.80 -14.65 -6.44
C PHE A 20 -2.96 -13.92 -5.40
N GLY A 21 -3.33 -13.96 -4.13
CA GLY A 21 -2.73 -13.20 -3.04
C GLY A 21 -3.26 -11.76 -2.92
N VAL A 22 -3.19 -11.18 -1.72
CA VAL A 22 -3.67 -9.82 -1.40
C VAL A 22 -2.97 -8.71 -2.17
N GLY A 23 -1.75 -8.94 -2.66
CA GLY A 23 -0.96 -7.92 -3.36
C GLY A 23 -1.24 -7.83 -4.87
N LYS A 24 -1.72 -8.90 -5.51
CA LYS A 24 -1.84 -8.95 -6.98
C LYS A 24 -3.14 -8.30 -7.49
N LEU A 25 -4.24 -8.51 -6.77
CA LEU A 25 -5.53 -7.88 -7.04
C LEU A 25 -5.48 -6.35 -7.18
N PRO A 26 -4.92 -5.59 -6.21
CA PRO A 26 -4.87 -4.13 -6.32
C PRO A 26 -3.95 -3.65 -7.45
N ILE A 27 -2.88 -4.38 -7.77
CA ILE A 27 -1.99 -4.04 -8.90
C ILE A 27 -2.74 -4.19 -10.23
N VAL A 28 -3.43 -5.31 -10.43
CA VAL A 28 -4.23 -5.55 -11.65
C VAL A 28 -5.37 -4.56 -11.74
N ALA A 29 -6.08 -4.29 -10.63
CA ALA A 29 -7.14 -3.30 -10.58
C ALA A 29 -6.64 -1.88 -10.90
N LYS A 30 -5.44 -1.51 -10.42
CA LYS A 30 -4.83 -0.20 -10.71
C LYS A 30 -4.49 -0.06 -12.20
N GLN A 31 -3.91 -1.10 -12.81
CA GLN A 31 -3.59 -1.08 -14.23
C GLN A 31 -4.84 -1.08 -15.12
N LEU A 32 -5.81 -1.95 -14.80
CA LEU A 32 -7.09 -2.02 -15.51
C LEU A 32 -7.88 -0.72 -15.35
N GLY A 33 -7.95 -0.17 -14.14
CA GLY A 33 -8.63 1.09 -13.84
C GLY A 33 -8.01 2.28 -14.55
N ALA A 34 -6.68 2.34 -14.66
CA ALA A 34 -6.00 3.36 -15.46
C ALA A 34 -6.36 3.23 -16.95
N GLY A 35 -6.38 2.01 -17.49
CA GLY A 35 -6.79 1.75 -18.88
C GLY A 35 -8.23 2.15 -19.16
N ILE A 36 -9.17 1.77 -18.30
CA ILE A 36 -10.60 2.14 -18.43
C ILE A 36 -10.79 3.66 -18.29
N ARG A 37 -10.08 4.30 -17.36
CA ARG A 37 -10.17 5.76 -17.17
C ARG A 37 -9.66 6.50 -18.40
N ASN A 38 -8.53 6.07 -18.97
CA ASN A 38 -8.00 6.66 -20.19
C ASN A 38 -8.93 6.40 -21.38
N PHE A 39 -9.49 5.19 -21.51
CA PHE A 39 -10.47 4.89 -22.55
C PHE A 39 -11.70 5.79 -22.44
N GLN A 40 -12.22 6.01 -21.23
CA GLN A 40 -13.38 6.87 -21.03
C GLN A 40 -13.08 8.34 -21.34
N LYS A 41 -11.90 8.84 -20.98
CA LYS A 41 -11.42 10.19 -21.32
C LYS A 41 -11.33 10.40 -22.84
N SER A 42 -10.69 9.46 -23.55
CA SER A 42 -10.57 9.51 -25.01
C SER A 42 -11.93 9.46 -25.72
N VAL A 43 -12.88 8.66 -25.20
CA VAL A 43 -14.26 8.61 -25.73
C VAL A 43 -15.02 9.93 -25.50
N ARG A 44 -14.69 10.66 -24.44
CA ARG A 44 -15.31 11.96 -24.11
C ARG A 44 -14.65 13.16 -24.80
N GLY A 45 -13.55 12.94 -25.53
CA GLY A 45 -12.78 14.01 -26.18
C GLY A 45 -12.04 14.90 -25.18
N GLU A 46 -11.82 14.42 -23.95
CA GLU A 46 -11.02 15.08 -22.93
C GLU A 46 -9.58 14.57 -23.06
N ASP A 47 -8.84 15.13 -24.02
CA ASP A 47 -7.43 14.83 -24.26
C ASP A 47 -6.57 15.54 -23.19
N ASP A 48 -6.52 14.95 -21.99
CA ASP A 48 -5.51 15.27 -20.99
C ASP A 48 -4.43 14.19 -20.98
N ASP A 49 -3.28 14.52 -21.58
CA ASP A 49 -2.02 13.77 -21.54
C ASP A 49 -1.42 13.75 -20.11
N GLU A 50 -2.10 13.10 -19.17
CA GLU A 50 -1.57 12.91 -17.83
C GLU A 50 -0.84 11.55 -17.73
N PRO A 51 0.45 11.52 -17.35
CA PRO A 51 1.19 10.27 -17.28
C PRO A 51 0.54 9.35 -16.24
N ALA A 52 0.24 8.12 -16.67
CA ALA A 52 -0.34 7.08 -15.82
C ALA A 52 0.58 6.84 -14.60
N ALA A 53 0.17 7.33 -13.43
CA ALA A 53 0.92 7.22 -12.18
C ALA A 53 0.97 5.78 -11.66
N ALA A 54 1.82 4.96 -12.27
CA ALA A 54 2.31 3.72 -11.70
C ALA A 54 3.72 3.96 -11.13
N ASP A 55 3.81 3.79 -9.82
CA ASP A 55 5.02 3.51 -9.05
C ASP A 55 5.69 4.67 -8.29
N LYS A 56 5.20 4.89 -7.06
CA LYS A 56 5.95 5.49 -5.95
C LYS A 56 5.40 4.88 -4.67
N ARG A 57 5.80 3.65 -4.31
CA ARG A 57 5.66 3.08 -2.94
C ARG A 57 6.26 1.67 -2.79
N ILE A 58 7.42 1.41 -3.39
CA ILE A 58 8.29 0.32 -2.90
C ILE A 58 9.67 0.93 -2.58
N GLU A 59 9.71 1.85 -1.62
CA GLU A 59 10.94 2.28 -0.95
C GLU A 59 10.76 2.37 0.58
N ASP A 60 9.65 1.85 1.14
CA ASP A 60 9.37 1.87 2.59
C ASP A 60 9.73 0.52 3.25
N LYS A 61 10.92 -0.02 2.98
CA LYS A 61 11.50 -1.15 3.76
C LYS A 61 12.97 -0.95 4.14
N ARG A 62 13.43 0.30 4.20
CA ARG A 62 14.76 0.66 4.75
C ARG A 62 14.69 1.65 5.92
N ALA A 63 13.52 1.84 6.53
CA ALA A 63 13.37 2.66 7.72
C ALA A 63 13.45 1.88 9.05
N ASP A 64 13.31 0.54 9.03
CA ASP A 64 13.42 -0.29 10.25
C ASP A 64 14.87 -0.58 10.69
N ALA A 65 15.89 -0.08 9.97
CA ALA A 65 17.30 -0.28 10.32
C ALA A 65 17.94 0.92 11.06
N LEU A 66 17.21 2.03 11.27
CA LEU A 66 17.76 3.27 11.84
C LEU A 66 17.08 3.71 13.16
N ALA A 67 16.19 2.90 13.72
CA ALA A 67 15.58 3.16 15.04
C ALA A 67 16.28 2.43 16.21
N SER A 68 17.43 1.77 15.97
CA SER A 68 18.16 1.02 17.01
C SER A 68 19.41 1.73 17.57
N GLU A 69 19.73 2.96 17.17
CA GLU A 69 20.95 3.66 17.64
C GLU A 69 20.73 5.09 18.16
N ALA A 70 19.49 5.51 18.43
CA ALA A 70 19.21 6.88 18.94
C ALA A 70 18.30 6.93 20.18
N SER A 71 18.29 5.90 21.03
CA SER A 71 17.73 5.97 22.39
C SER A 71 18.79 5.88 23.47
N VAL A 72 19.77 6.80 23.39
CA VAL A 72 20.36 7.36 24.61
C VAL A 72 19.29 8.30 25.16
N THR A 73 18.40 7.76 26.00
CA THR A 73 17.57 8.56 26.90
C THR A 73 18.44 8.91 28.09
N GLU A 74 19.00 10.12 28.08
CA GLU A 74 19.40 10.82 29.30
C GLU A 74 18.18 10.87 30.23
N THR A 75 18.19 10.02 31.26
CA THR A 75 17.53 10.32 32.53
C THR A 75 18.63 10.78 33.47
N GLU A 76 18.49 12.04 33.85
CA GLU A 76 19.28 12.81 34.78
C GLU A 76 19.45 12.11 36.15
N LYS A 77 20.65 12.29 36.73
CA LYS A 77 20.90 12.55 38.18
C LYS A 77 21.16 11.36 39.11
N SER A 78 22.19 11.59 39.95
CA SER A 78 22.68 10.79 41.10
C SER A 78 23.69 9.71 40.68
N GLU A 79 24.93 9.67 41.15
CA GLU A 79 25.55 10.32 42.30
C GLU A 79 27.07 10.32 42.10
N ASN A 80 27.69 11.42 42.50
CA ASN A 80 29.12 11.53 42.70
C ASN A 80 29.59 10.51 43.76
N LYS A 81 30.27 9.44 43.36
CA LYS A 81 31.21 8.73 44.22
C LYS A 81 32.25 8.02 43.35
N VAL A 82 33.41 8.64 43.18
CA VAL A 82 34.67 8.30 43.86
C VAL A 82 35.07 6.83 43.65
N ILE A 83 36.36 6.68 43.36
CA ILE A 83 37.18 5.46 43.42
C ILE A 83 36.92 4.56 42.18
N PHE A 84 37.79 4.45 41.18
CA PHE A 84 39.23 4.17 41.17
C PHE A 84 39.91 4.76 39.94
#